data_AF-K1TBJ5-F1
#
_entry.id   AF-K1TBJ5-F1
#
_cell.length_a   1.000
_cell.length_b   1.000
_cell.length_c   1.000
_cell.angle_alpha   90.00
_cell.angle_beta   90.00
_cell.angle_gamma   90.00
#
_symmetry.space_group_name_H-M   'P 1'
#
loop_
_entity.id
_entity.type
_entity.pdbx_description
1 polymer ?
#
loop_
_entity_poly.entity_id
_entity_poly.type
_entity_poly.pdbx_seq_one_letter_code
_entity_poly.pdbx_strand_id
1 'polypeptide(L)'
;SCLCSVVWNWSAYYTAAVQSVIDGSWDGSNYYGGMNENLVGITDLADFCAEGTKEKVEEAKKQILSGENGVFDGVIETNTGETVGKEGTTLDDATITGGINWYFKTVSVVE
;
A
#
# COMPACT_ATOMS: atom_id res chain seq x y z
N SER A 1 8.61 -15.06 -16.56
CA SER A 1 7.17 -14.75 -16.65
C SER A 1 6.83 -13.79 -15.52
N CYS A 2 5.80 -12.95 -15.70
CA CYS A 2 5.36 -11.96 -14.71
C CYS A 2 3.86 -12.15 -14.47
N LEU A 3 3.41 -12.21 -13.22
CA LEU A 3 1.99 -12.39 -12.88
C LEU A 3 1.21 -11.08 -13.09
N CYS A 4 1.74 -9.99 -12.56
CA CYS A 4 1.29 -8.62 -12.76
C CYS A 4 2.38 -7.67 -12.27
N SER A 5 2.20 -6.37 -12.48
CA SER A 5 3.08 -5.34 -11.93
C SER A 5 2.29 -4.31 -11.14
N VAL A 6 2.95 -3.65 -10.18
CA VAL A 6 2.42 -2.48 -9.51
C VAL A 6 2.65 -1.25 -10.39
N VAL A 7 1.59 -0.52 -10.66
CA VAL A 7 1.59 0.70 -11.48
C VAL A 7 1.69 1.91 -10.56
N TRP A 8 2.60 2.83 -10.88
CA TRP A 8 2.70 4.16 -10.26
C TRP A 8 2.28 5.24 -11.26
N ASN A 9 1.08 5.77 -11.09
CA ASN A 9 0.54 6.85 -11.90
C ASN A 9 0.87 8.22 -11.29
N TRP A 10 2.11 8.65 -11.50
CA TRP A 10 2.60 9.95 -10.98
C TRP A 10 1.84 11.17 -11.51
N SER A 11 1.11 11.03 -12.61
CA SER A 11 0.25 12.09 -13.14
C SER A 11 -0.83 12.51 -12.13
N ALA A 12 -1.33 11.59 -11.29
CA ALA A 12 -2.28 11.90 -10.23
C ALA A 12 -1.70 12.95 -9.25
N TYR A 13 -0.46 12.75 -8.82
CA TYR A 13 0.22 13.66 -7.91
C TYR A 13 0.70 14.93 -8.61
N TYR A 14 1.42 14.81 -9.74
CA TYR A 14 2.02 15.97 -10.39
C TYR A 14 0.99 16.99 -10.85
N THR A 15 -0.17 16.53 -11.34
CA THR A 15 -1.26 17.44 -11.73
C THR A 15 -1.78 18.22 -10.52
N ALA A 16 -2.04 17.54 -9.41
CA ALA A 16 -2.51 18.19 -8.18
C ALA A 16 -1.47 19.15 -7.58
N ALA A 17 -0.21 18.72 -7.51
CA ALA A 17 0.89 19.53 -6.97
C ALA A 17 1.11 20.81 -7.80
N VAL A 18 1.23 20.68 -9.13
CA VAL A 18 1.40 21.85 -10.02
C VAL A 18 0.20 22.79 -9.92
N GLN A 19 -1.03 22.27 -9.88
CA GLN A 19 -2.22 23.07 -9.73
C GLN A 19 -2.22 23.86 -8.42
N SER A 20 -1.84 23.25 -7.30
CA SER A 20 -1.76 23.96 -6.01
C SER A 20 -0.69 25.06 -5.98
N VAL A 21 0.41 24.90 -6.72
CA VAL A 21 1.41 25.97 -6.88
C VAL A 21 0.83 27.13 -7.69
N ILE A 22 0.11 26.84 -8.78
CA ILE A 22 -0.60 27.85 -9.59
C ILE A 22 -1.62 28.61 -8.74
N ASP A 23 -2.39 27.89 -7.91
CA ASP A 23 -3.44 28.44 -7.06
C ASP A 23 -2.89 29.14 -5.79
N GLY A 24 -1.57 29.06 -5.55
CA GLY A 24 -0.92 29.63 -4.36
C GLY A 24 -1.27 28.92 -3.06
N SER A 25 -1.78 27.69 -3.13
CA SER A 25 -2.20 26.87 -1.99
C SER A 25 -1.17 25.81 -1.59
N TRP A 26 -0.05 25.70 -2.29
CA TRP A 26 1.02 24.76 -1.97
C TRP A 26 1.58 24.97 -0.57
N ASP A 27 1.53 23.92 0.26
CA ASP A 27 2.00 23.93 1.65
C ASP A 27 3.30 23.12 1.87
N GLY A 28 3.75 22.35 0.87
CA GLY A 28 4.94 21.52 0.95
C GLY A 28 4.80 20.31 1.89
N SER A 29 3.58 19.91 2.23
CA SER A 29 3.32 18.72 3.03
C SER A 29 3.75 17.43 2.32
N ASN A 30 4.08 16.40 3.11
CA ASN A 30 4.40 15.09 2.58
C ASN A 30 3.14 14.46 1.96
N TYR A 31 3.28 13.97 0.73
CA TYR A 31 2.21 13.27 0.03
C TYR A 31 2.40 11.75 0.16
N TYR A 32 1.36 11.08 0.66
CA TYR A 32 1.29 9.62 0.76
C TYR A 32 -0.04 9.14 0.20
N GLY A 33 -0.09 8.97 -1.13
CA GLY A 33 -1.27 8.48 -1.84
C GLY A 33 -1.21 6.98 -2.13
N GLY A 34 -2.38 6.39 -2.38
CA GLY A 34 -2.54 4.96 -2.68
C GLY A 34 -3.49 4.70 -3.84
N MET A 35 -4.28 3.65 -3.71
CA MET A 35 -5.23 3.23 -4.75
C MET A 35 -6.44 4.17 -4.87
N ASN A 36 -6.87 4.80 -3.77
CA ASN A 36 -8.01 5.73 -3.76
C ASN A 36 -7.72 7.00 -4.56
N GLU A 37 -6.47 7.47 -4.53
CA GLU A 37 -6.00 8.63 -5.30
C GLU A 37 -5.61 8.26 -6.73
N ASN A 38 -5.81 7.00 -7.14
CA ASN A 38 -5.37 6.46 -8.42
C ASN A 38 -3.86 6.66 -8.67
N LEU A 39 -3.07 6.75 -7.59
CA LEU A 39 -1.61 6.81 -7.64
C LEU A 39 -1.03 5.41 -7.84
N VAL A 40 -1.57 4.43 -7.10
CA VAL A 40 -1.12 3.04 -7.14
C VAL A 40 -2.20 2.17 -7.79
N GLY A 41 -1.77 1.24 -8.64
CA GLY A 41 -2.63 0.24 -9.23
C GLY A 41 -1.88 -1.05 -9.51
N ILE A 42 -2.54 -1.99 -10.17
CA ILE A 42 -1.92 -3.20 -10.71
C ILE A 42 -2.27 -3.35 -12.18
N THR A 43 -1.37 -3.91 -12.97
CA THR A 43 -1.68 -4.32 -14.36
C THR A 43 -2.67 -5.47 -14.38
N ASP A 44 -3.20 -5.78 -15.56
CA ASP A 44 -3.91 -7.04 -15.78
C ASP A 44 -3.05 -8.25 -15.37
N LEU A 45 -3.72 -9.28 -14.86
CA LEU A 45 -3.11 -10.56 -14.52
C LEU A 45 -2.70 -11.31 -15.79
N ALA A 46 -1.60 -12.04 -15.70
CA ALA A 46 -1.18 -12.95 -16.76
C ALA A 46 -2.21 -14.07 -17.00
N ASP A 47 -2.29 -14.53 -18.24
CA ASP A 47 -3.23 -15.54 -18.70
C ASP A 47 -3.00 -16.94 -18.10
N PHE A 48 -1.77 -17.22 -17.66
CA PHE A 48 -1.41 -18.49 -17.00
C PHE A 48 -1.68 -18.51 -15.49
N CYS A 49 -2.34 -17.49 -14.93
CA CYS A 49 -2.80 -17.53 -13.54
C CYS A 49 -3.80 -18.68 -13.33
N ALA A 50 -3.78 -19.26 -12.12
CA ALA A 50 -4.75 -20.30 -11.77
C ALA A 50 -6.20 -19.76 -11.81
N GLU A 51 -7.16 -20.63 -12.06
CA GLU A 51 -8.59 -20.30 -11.98
C GLU A 51 -8.94 -19.71 -10.61
N GLY A 52 -9.76 -18.65 -10.57
CA GLY A 52 -10.12 -17.95 -9.33
C GLY A 52 -9.14 -16.85 -8.90
N THR A 53 -7.96 -16.72 -9.54
CA THR A 53 -6.95 -15.73 -9.13
C THR A 53 -7.45 -14.30 -9.33
N LYS A 54 -8.13 -14.02 -10.45
CA LYS A 54 -8.62 -12.67 -10.76
C LYS A 54 -9.69 -12.22 -9.77
N GLU A 55 -10.60 -13.12 -9.43
CA GLU A 55 -11.68 -12.87 -8.48
C GLU A 55 -11.11 -12.52 -7.10
N LYS A 56 -10.09 -13.25 -6.64
CA LYS A 56 -9.42 -13.00 -5.37
C LYS A 56 -8.67 -11.67 -5.33
N VAL A 57 -8.02 -11.31 -6.45
CA VAL A 57 -7.32 -10.03 -6.57
C VAL A 57 -8.31 -8.85 -6.55
N GLU A 58 -9.43 -8.95 -7.28
CA GLU A 58 -10.46 -7.91 -7.27
C GLU A 58 -11.18 -7.80 -5.91
N GLU A 59 -11.40 -8.93 -5.22
CA GLU A 59 -11.91 -8.95 -3.85
C GLU A 59 -10.97 -8.19 -2.90
N ALA A 60 -9.67 -8.51 -2.91
CA ALA A 60 -8.68 -7.84 -2.08
C ALA A 60 -8.55 -6.34 -2.43
N LYS A 61 -8.56 -6.00 -3.73
CA LYS A 61 -8.53 -4.60 -4.19
C LYS A 61 -9.73 -3.82 -3.65
N LYS A 62 -10.93 -4.41 -3.69
CA LYS A 62 -12.13 -3.78 -3.14
C LYS A 62 -12.01 -3.55 -1.63
N GLN A 63 -11.47 -4.52 -0.89
CA GLN A 63 -11.27 -4.40 0.56
C GLN A 63 -10.23 -3.33 0.92
N ILE A 64 -9.15 -3.21 0.13
CA ILE A 64 -8.15 -2.14 0.30
C ILE A 64 -8.79 -0.78 0.04
N LEU A 65 -9.54 -0.63 -1.04
CA LEU A 65 -10.22 0.62 -1.39
C LEU A 65 -11.28 1.03 -0.35
N SER A 66 -12.00 0.06 0.23
CA SER A 66 -12.98 0.31 1.28
C SER A 66 -12.37 0.56 2.67
N GLY A 67 -11.08 0.26 2.85
CA GLY A 67 -10.41 0.27 4.15
C GLY A 67 -10.76 -0.93 5.05
N GLU A 68 -11.45 -1.94 4.53
CA GLU A 68 -11.72 -3.19 5.25
C GLU A 68 -10.45 -4.03 5.42
N ASN A 69 -9.48 -3.84 4.52
CA ASN A 69 -8.17 -4.49 4.56
C ASN A 69 -7.06 -3.43 4.61
N GLY A 70 -6.74 -2.94 5.81
CA GLY A 70 -5.52 -2.18 6.06
C GLY A 70 -4.34 -3.14 6.26
N VAL A 71 -3.34 -3.04 5.38
CA VAL A 71 -2.18 -3.95 5.34
C VAL A 71 -1.40 -3.98 6.66
N PHE A 72 -1.44 -2.89 7.42
CA PHE A 72 -0.74 -2.72 8.69
C PHE A 72 -1.69 -2.50 9.88
N ASP A 73 -2.85 -3.15 9.84
CA ASP A 73 -3.85 -3.09 10.91
C ASP A 73 -3.57 -4.06 12.06
N GLY A 74 -3.94 -3.62 13.26
CA GLY A 74 -4.00 -4.46 14.44
C GLY A 74 -2.66 -4.74 15.08
N VAL A 75 -2.62 -5.86 15.81
CA VAL A 75 -1.43 -6.34 16.51
C VAL A 75 -0.62 -7.24 15.59
N ILE A 76 0.60 -6.81 15.26
CA ILE A 76 1.49 -7.50 14.33
C ILE A 76 2.67 -8.08 15.12
N GLU A 77 2.96 -9.35 14.89
CA GLU A 77 4.09 -10.05 15.50
C GLU A 77 5.28 -10.07 14.53
N THR A 78 6.46 -9.68 15.02
CA THR A 78 7.69 -9.66 14.23
C THR A 78 8.39 -11.02 14.22
N ASN A 79 9.34 -11.23 13.32
CA ASN A 79 10.14 -12.45 13.26
C ASN A 79 11.14 -12.59 14.42
N THR A 80 11.32 -11.54 15.22
CA THR A 80 12.11 -11.56 16.46
C THR A 80 11.25 -11.78 17.71
N GLY A 81 9.93 -11.94 17.55
CA GLY A 81 8.98 -12.15 18.65
C GLY A 81 8.49 -10.88 19.34
N GLU A 82 8.81 -9.70 18.77
CA GLU A 82 8.26 -8.42 19.23
C GLU A 82 6.83 -8.22 18.71
N THR A 83 6.08 -7.36 19.36
CA THR A 83 4.72 -6.98 18.96
C THR A 83 4.68 -5.49 18.65
N VAL A 84 4.14 -5.15 17.47
CA VAL A 84 3.95 -3.77 17.01
C VAL A 84 2.47 -3.53 16.67
N GLY A 85 2.05 -2.27 16.68
CA GLY A 85 0.66 -1.89 16.45
C GLY A 85 -0.25 -2.11 17.66
N LYS A 86 -1.53 -1.82 17.48
CA LYS A 86 -2.57 -1.94 18.51
C LYS A 86 -3.86 -2.44 17.87
N GLU A 87 -4.61 -3.23 18.62
CA GLU A 87 -5.90 -3.76 18.19
C GLU A 87 -6.85 -2.64 17.73
N GLY A 88 -7.51 -2.85 16.59
CA GLY A 88 -8.48 -1.90 16.04
C GLY A 88 -7.88 -0.61 15.48
N THR A 89 -6.57 -0.53 15.29
CA THR A 89 -5.90 0.64 14.71
C THR A 89 -4.90 0.23 13.62
N THR A 90 -4.72 1.09 12.63
CA THR A 90 -3.64 1.01 11.64
C THR A 90 -2.38 1.66 12.21
N LEU A 91 -1.19 1.15 11.86
CA LEU A 91 0.06 1.87 12.11
C LEU A 91 0.00 3.28 11.48
N ASP A 92 0.62 4.26 12.14
CA ASP A 92 0.68 5.62 11.59
C ASP A 92 1.60 5.70 10.36
N ASP A 93 1.33 6.66 9.48
CA ASP A 93 2.05 6.81 8.21
C ASP A 93 3.55 7.03 8.40
N ALA A 94 3.99 7.71 9.47
CA ALA A 94 5.41 7.93 9.73
C ALA A 94 6.10 6.61 10.08
N THR A 95 5.45 5.77 10.88
CA THR A 95 5.90 4.40 11.13
C THR A 95 5.95 3.60 9.84
N ILE A 96 4.90 3.62 9.01
CA ILE A 96 4.87 2.82 7.77
C ILE A 96 5.95 3.25 6.78
N THR A 97 6.14 4.56 6.59
CA THR A 97 7.03 5.11 5.54
C THR A 97 8.50 5.19 5.95
N GLY A 98 8.81 5.19 7.25
CA GLY A 98 10.20 5.32 7.73
C GLY A 98 10.56 4.57 9.01
N GLY A 99 9.57 4.03 9.74
CA GLY A 99 9.78 3.32 11.00
C GLY A 99 9.81 1.80 10.88
N ILE A 100 9.40 1.21 9.75
CA ILE A 100 9.47 -0.24 9.54
C ILE A 100 10.91 -0.66 9.27
N ASN A 101 11.54 -1.24 10.29
CA ASN A 101 12.88 -1.83 10.27
C ASN A 101 12.89 -3.27 10.82
N TRP A 102 11.72 -3.91 10.81
CA TRP A 102 11.45 -5.26 11.29
C TRP A 102 10.73 -6.06 10.20
N TYR A 103 10.71 -7.38 10.34
CA TYR A 103 9.98 -8.25 9.42
C TYR A 103 8.81 -8.94 10.11
N PHE A 104 7.75 -9.23 9.35
CA PHE A 104 6.62 -10.02 9.83
C PHE A 104 7.06 -11.43 10.26
N LYS A 105 6.41 -12.02 11.26
CA LYS A 105 6.84 -13.27 11.91
C LYS A 105 7.21 -14.45 11.02
N THR A 106 6.62 -14.54 9.84
CA THR A 106 6.87 -15.66 8.90
C THR A 106 8.07 -15.42 7.99
N VAL A 107 8.71 -14.25 8.06
CA VAL A 107 9.86 -13.91 7.22
C VAL A 107 11.13 -14.47 7.84
N SER A 108 11.80 -15.34 7.09
CA SER A 108 13.15 -15.80 7.38
C SER A 108 14.17 -14.97 6.62
N VAL A 109 15.09 -14.33 7.34
CA VAL A 109 16.24 -13.65 6.73
C VAL A 109 17.26 -14.72 6.37
N VAL A 110 17.61 -14.82 5.10
CA VAL A 110 18.62 -15.75 4.58
C VAL A 110 19.89 -14.95 4.31
N GLU A 111 21.02 -15.41 4.82
CA GLU A 111 22.35 -14.87 4.52
C GLU A 111 22.88 -15.36 3.17
#